data_AF-A0A659UJE8-F1
#
_entry.id   AF-A0A659UJE8-F1
#
_cell.length_a   1.000
_cell.length_b   1.000
_cell.length_c   1.000
_cell.angle_alpha   90.00
_cell.angle_beta   90.00
_cell.angle_gamma   90.00
#
_symmetry.space_group_name_H-M   'P 1'
#
loop_
_entity.id
_entity.type
_entity.pdbx_description
1 polymer ?
#
loop_
_entity_poly.entity_id
_entity_poly.type
_entity_poly.pdbx_seq_one_letter_code
_entity_poly.pdbx_strand_id
1 'polypeptide(L)'
;LGIKRAIIVRHSFGRVGTAAFGREHADKTLGLVFLAPASHPWPGGATSWYYDLTTIPVIGRLFSETLSYPAGTLQMADATTCVFSPNKVPENYLASAAIPLVLRPSAFRATAT
;
A
#
# COMPACT_ATOMS: atom_id res chain seq x y z
N LEU A 1 22.32 -14.93 -0.67
CA LEU A 1 22.36 -14.62 -2.13
C LEU A 1 23.67 -13.98 -2.61
N GLY A 2 24.52 -13.38 -1.75
CA GLY A 2 25.85 -12.89 -2.18
C GLY A 2 25.83 -11.67 -3.11
N ILE A 3 24.68 -11.04 -3.30
CA ILE A 3 24.49 -9.90 -4.19
C ILE A 3 25.05 -8.64 -3.51
N LYS A 4 26.10 -8.05 -4.12
CA LYS A 4 26.77 -6.84 -3.58
C LYS A 4 26.07 -5.55 -4.01
N ARG A 5 25.64 -5.47 -5.27
CA ARG A 5 24.87 -4.35 -5.83
C ARG A 5 23.86 -4.86 -6.85
N ALA A 6 22.70 -4.23 -6.97
CA ALA A 6 21.65 -4.67 -7.88
C ALA A 6 20.84 -3.51 -8.47
N ILE A 7 20.19 -3.78 -9.62
CA ILE A 7 19.09 -2.96 -10.13
C ILE A 7 17.82 -3.45 -9.43
N ILE A 8 17.11 -2.55 -8.77
CA ILE A 8 15.89 -2.90 -8.03
C ILE A 8 14.69 -2.61 -8.91
N VAL A 9 13.99 -3.68 -9.31
CA VAL A 9 12.79 -3.60 -10.15
C VAL A 9 11.56 -3.82 -9.28
N ARG A 10 10.58 -2.92 -9.35
CA ARG A 10 9.27 -3.12 -8.71
C ARG A 10 8.11 -2.64 -9.57
N HIS A 11 6.99 -3.32 -9.39
CA HIS A 11 5.71 -3.02 -10.02
C HIS A 11 4.71 -2.42 -9.03
N SER A 12 3.85 -1.51 -9.50
CA SER A 12 2.69 -0.98 -8.75
C SER A 12 3.09 -0.37 -7.40
N PHE A 13 2.47 -0.81 -6.31
CA PHE A 13 2.71 -0.32 -4.94
C PHE A 13 4.13 -0.60 -4.42
N GLY A 14 4.86 -1.53 -5.04
CA GLY A 14 6.24 -1.86 -4.65
C GLY A 14 7.24 -0.71 -4.81
N ARG A 15 6.86 0.37 -5.51
CA ARG A 15 7.73 1.55 -5.68
C ARG A 15 8.08 2.22 -4.36
N VAL A 16 7.17 2.33 -3.40
CA VAL A 16 7.42 3.08 -2.14
C VAL A 16 8.60 2.46 -1.38
N GLY A 17 8.59 1.14 -1.20
CA GLY A 17 9.71 0.43 -0.58
C GLY A 17 11.00 0.49 -1.39
N THR A 18 10.92 0.57 -2.72
CA THR A 18 12.10 0.64 -3.60
C THR A 18 12.77 2.01 -3.60
N ALA A 19 11.98 3.08 -3.53
CA ALA A 19 12.50 4.43 -3.38
C ALA A 19 13.20 4.61 -2.03
N ALA A 20 12.59 4.11 -0.94
CA ALA A 20 13.22 4.10 0.38
C ALA A 20 14.52 3.27 0.38
N PHE A 21 14.49 2.05 -0.17
CA PHE A 21 15.66 1.18 -0.27
C PHE A 21 16.80 1.82 -1.06
N GLY A 22 16.51 2.44 -2.21
CA GLY A 22 17.54 3.10 -3.02
C GLY A 22 18.19 4.29 -2.30
N ARG A 23 17.44 4.98 -1.44
CA ARG A 23 17.96 6.08 -0.60
C ARG A 23 18.81 5.57 0.56
N GLU A 24 18.31 4.58 1.30
CA GLU A 24 18.96 4.06 2.52
C GLU A 24 20.13 3.12 2.24
N HIS A 25 20.12 2.47 1.06
CA HIS A 25 21.14 1.51 0.64
C HIS A 25 21.67 1.86 -0.76
N ALA A 26 22.09 3.12 -0.93
CA ALA A 26 22.72 3.59 -2.16
C ALA A 26 23.99 2.78 -2.50
N ASP A 27 24.72 2.31 -1.48
CA ASP A 27 25.89 1.44 -1.62
C ASP A 27 25.57 0.09 -2.28
N LYS A 28 24.32 -0.36 -2.21
CA LYS A 28 23.81 -1.63 -2.76
C LYS A 28 22.94 -1.47 -4.00
N THR A 29 22.74 -0.23 -4.46
CA THR A 29 21.78 0.07 -5.53
C THR A 29 22.51 0.62 -6.77
N LEU A 30 22.43 -0.11 -7.89
CA LEU A 30 22.94 0.37 -9.19
C LEU A 30 21.92 1.24 -9.93
N GLY A 31 20.64 1.06 -9.64
CA GLY A 31 19.55 1.78 -10.28
C GLY A 31 18.19 1.27 -9.83
N LEU A 32 17.14 2.06 -10.07
CA LEU A 32 15.76 1.73 -9.76
C LEU A 32 14.94 1.68 -11.05
N VAL A 33 14.14 0.63 -11.22
CA VAL A 33 13.19 0.49 -12.34
C VAL A 33 11.78 0.36 -11.77
N PHE A 34 10.92 1.33 -12.12
CA PHE A 34 9.53 1.37 -11.69
C PHE A 34 8.60 0.98 -12.83
N LEU A 35 7.83 -0.09 -12.65
CA LEU A 35 6.82 -0.56 -13.59
C LEU A 35 5.42 -0.17 -13.07
N ALA A 36 4.66 0.59 -13.86
CA ALA A 36 3.33 1.10 -13.48
C ALA A 36 3.24 1.66 -12.04
N PRO A 37 4.09 2.63 -11.65
CA PRO A 37 4.19 3.06 -10.27
C PRO A 37 2.98 3.84 -9.75
N ALA A 38 2.39 3.37 -8.65
CA ALA A 38 1.46 4.16 -7.84
C ALA A 38 2.25 5.26 -7.11
N SER A 39 2.46 6.38 -7.78
CA SER A 39 3.31 7.48 -7.31
C SER A 39 2.57 8.79 -7.08
N HIS A 40 1.42 8.90 -7.72
CA HIS A 40 0.47 9.98 -7.52
C HIS A 40 -0.82 9.37 -6.99
N PRO A 41 -1.64 10.17 -6.32
CA PRO A 41 -2.98 9.76 -5.92
C PRO A 41 -3.78 9.24 -7.11
N TRP A 42 -4.69 8.32 -6.84
CA TRP A 42 -5.63 7.86 -7.86
C TRP A 42 -6.56 9.02 -8.21
N PRO A 43 -6.70 9.41 -9.48
CA PRO A 43 -7.59 10.49 -9.85
C PRO A 43 -9.02 10.03 -9.65
N GLY A 44 -9.63 10.43 -8.51
CA GLY A 44 -11.06 10.32 -8.15
C GLY A 44 -11.83 9.12 -8.70
N GLY A 45 -12.21 8.17 -7.83
CA GLY A 45 -13.29 7.22 -8.13
C GLY A 45 -12.99 6.14 -9.18
N ALA A 46 -12.01 6.35 -10.06
CA ALA A 46 -11.71 5.49 -11.20
C ALA A 46 -11.25 4.07 -10.82
N THR A 47 -10.74 3.88 -9.60
CA THR A 47 -10.37 2.57 -9.03
C THR A 47 -11.34 2.05 -7.98
N SER A 48 -12.09 2.93 -7.29
CA SER A 48 -13.14 2.55 -6.37
C SER A 48 -14.01 3.74 -5.94
N TRP A 49 -15.32 3.51 -5.83
CA TRP A 49 -16.34 4.51 -5.45
C TRP A 49 -16.05 5.22 -4.11
N TYR A 50 -15.40 4.54 -3.16
CA TYR A 50 -15.11 5.11 -1.84
C TYR A 50 -14.02 6.19 -1.88
N TYR A 51 -13.21 6.24 -2.95
CA TYR A 51 -12.22 7.31 -3.12
C TYR A 51 -12.88 8.67 -3.36
N ASP A 52 -13.98 8.73 -4.10
CA ASP A 52 -14.73 9.98 -4.30
C ASP A 52 -15.30 10.51 -2.98
N LEU A 53 -15.85 9.62 -2.14
CA LEU A 53 -16.38 10.00 -0.83
C LEU A 53 -15.31 10.59 0.09
N THR A 54 -14.08 10.09 0.03
CA THR A 54 -12.98 10.63 0.82
C THR A 54 -12.51 12.02 0.39
N THR A 55 -12.81 12.46 -0.83
CA THR A 55 -12.48 13.81 -1.32
C THR A 55 -13.47 14.89 -0.86
N ILE A 56 -14.65 14.51 -0.36
CA ILE A 56 -15.68 15.47 0.07
C ILE A 56 -15.28 16.11 1.42
N PRO A 57 -15.21 17.45 1.54
CA PRO A 57 -14.90 18.11 2.79
C PRO A 57 -15.86 17.68 3.91
N VAL A 58 -15.32 17.45 5.11
CA VAL A 58 -16.03 16.96 6.31
C VAL A 58 -16.55 15.51 6.21
N ILE A 59 -17.26 15.15 5.14
CA ILE A 59 -17.81 13.80 4.93
C ILE A 59 -16.70 12.77 4.75
N GLY A 60 -15.69 13.07 3.92
CA GLY A 60 -14.55 12.20 3.72
C GLY A 60 -13.71 12.01 4.97
N ARG A 61 -13.65 13.03 5.84
CA ARG A 61 -13.01 12.93 7.16
C ARG A 61 -13.81 12.03 8.10
N LEU A 62 -15.13 12.20 8.19
CA LEU A 62 -15.97 11.32 9.01
C LEU A 62 -15.89 9.87 8.53
N PHE A 63 -15.98 9.62 7.23
CA PHE A 63 -15.84 8.28 6.66
C PHE A 63 -14.47 7.66 6.99
N SER A 64 -13.38 8.41 6.78
CA SER A 64 -12.02 7.92 7.03
C SER A 64 -11.76 7.58 8.51
N GLU A 65 -12.34 8.37 9.42
CA GLU A 65 -12.11 8.22 10.87
C GLU A 65 -13.07 7.20 11.52
N THR A 66 -14.21 6.89 10.89
CA THR A 66 -15.25 6.02 11.50
C THR A 66 -15.45 4.68 10.79
N LEU A 67 -15.33 4.64 9.46
CA LEU A 67 -15.73 3.48 8.66
C LEU A 67 -14.54 2.75 8.04
N SER A 68 -13.43 3.43 7.72
CA SER A 68 -12.27 2.80 7.10
C SER A 68 -11.66 1.68 7.95
N TYR A 69 -11.55 1.87 9.27
CA TYR A 69 -10.97 0.87 10.16
C TYR A 69 -11.85 -0.38 10.32
N PRO A 70 -13.13 -0.29 10.74
CA PRO A 70 -13.97 -1.48 10.91
C PRO A 70 -14.24 -2.19 9.57
N ALA A 71 -14.57 -1.45 8.50
CA ALA A 71 -14.85 -2.05 7.20
C ALA A 71 -13.62 -2.69 6.58
N GLY A 72 -12.45 -2.05 6.69
CA GLY A 72 -11.19 -2.60 6.20
C GLY A 72 -10.74 -3.82 6.98
N THR A 73 -10.91 -3.83 8.31
CA THR A 73 -10.54 -4.98 9.15
C THR A 73 -11.35 -6.23 8.83
N LEU A 74 -12.65 -6.07 8.53
CA LEU A 74 -13.52 -7.18 8.12
C LEU A 74 -13.07 -7.82 6.80
N GLN A 75 -12.57 -7.03 5.85
CA GLN A 75 -12.15 -7.53 4.52
C GLN A 75 -10.69 -8.00 4.46
N MET A 76 -9.88 -7.64 5.46
CA MET A 76 -8.42 -7.80 5.40
C MET A 76 -7.95 -9.26 5.41
N ALA A 77 -8.61 -10.12 6.18
CA ALA A 77 -8.27 -11.55 6.24
C ALA A 77 -8.50 -12.25 4.90
N ASP A 78 -9.66 -12.01 4.28
CA ASP A 78 -10.05 -12.60 2.99
C ASP A 78 -9.18 -12.05 1.86
N ALA A 79 -8.95 -10.74 1.82
CA ALA A 79 -8.07 -10.11 0.84
C ALA A 79 -6.64 -10.66 0.92
N THR A 80 -6.11 -10.85 2.14
CA THR A 80 -4.78 -11.43 2.33
C THR A 80 -4.72 -12.87 1.85
N THR A 81 -5.74 -13.68 2.15
CA THR A 81 -5.84 -15.06 1.68
C THR A 81 -5.89 -15.13 0.15
N CYS A 82 -6.65 -14.25 -0.48
CA CYS A 82 -6.72 -14.13 -1.94
C CYS A 82 -5.35 -13.82 -2.57
N VAL A 83 -4.61 -12.86 -2.02
CA VAL A 83 -3.27 -12.47 -2.52
C VAL A 83 -2.25 -13.59 -2.44
N PHE A 84 -2.29 -14.40 -1.37
CA PHE A 84 -1.33 -15.51 -1.21
C PHE A 84 -1.74 -16.77 -1.97
N SER A 85 -3.00 -16.89 -2.39
CA SER A 85 -3.51 -18.08 -3.08
C SER A 85 -2.65 -18.43 -4.32
N PRO A 86 -2.30 -19.72 -4.50
CA PRO A 86 -2.74 -20.90 -3.73
C PRO A 86 -1.87 -21.20 -2.48
N ASN A 87 -0.86 -20.38 -2.20
CA ASN A 87 0.04 -20.59 -1.07
C ASN A 87 -0.63 -20.20 0.26
N LYS A 88 -0.15 -20.83 1.35
CA LYS A 88 -0.59 -20.48 2.71
C LYS A 88 -0.03 -19.11 3.11
N VAL A 89 -0.88 -18.27 3.70
CA VAL A 89 -0.47 -17.02 4.33
C VAL A 89 0.52 -17.33 5.47
N PRO A 90 1.70 -16.68 5.53
CA PRO A 90 2.64 -16.87 6.63
C PRO A 90 2.01 -16.55 7.98
N GLU A 91 2.44 -17.26 9.02
CA GLU A 91 1.93 -17.03 10.37
C GLU A 91 2.24 -15.59 10.83
N ASN A 92 1.25 -14.95 11.47
CA ASN A 92 1.33 -13.57 11.93
C ASN A 92 1.64 -12.51 10.84
N TYR A 93 1.45 -12.83 9.54
CA TYR A 93 1.80 -11.92 8.44
C TYR A 93 1.15 -10.54 8.56
N LEU A 94 -0.14 -10.46 8.93
CA LEU A 94 -0.85 -9.19 9.05
C LEU A 94 -0.18 -8.24 10.07
N ALA A 95 0.27 -8.77 11.20
CA ALA A 95 0.96 -7.99 12.23
C ALA A 95 2.40 -7.70 11.84
N SER A 96 3.14 -8.70 11.35
CA SER A 96 4.55 -8.57 10.97
C SER A 96 4.77 -7.62 9.79
N ALA A 97 3.86 -7.63 8.82
CA ALA A 97 3.88 -6.69 7.69
C ALA A 97 3.14 -5.36 8.00
N ALA A 98 2.62 -5.23 9.23
CA ALA A 98 1.88 -4.07 9.70
C ALA A 98 0.76 -3.60 8.74
N ILE A 99 0.08 -4.56 8.10
CA ILE A 99 -0.98 -4.30 7.10
C ILE A 99 -2.08 -3.37 7.64
N PRO A 100 -2.53 -3.49 8.91
CA PRO A 100 -3.56 -2.58 9.45
C PRO A 100 -3.19 -1.09 9.42
N LEU A 101 -1.90 -0.73 9.28
CA LEU A 101 -1.47 0.66 9.15
C LEU A 101 -2.08 1.36 7.93
N VAL A 102 -2.40 0.61 6.87
CA VAL A 102 -3.04 1.17 5.67
C VAL A 102 -4.44 1.72 5.96
N LEU A 103 -5.12 1.21 7.00
CA LEU A 103 -6.44 1.65 7.41
C LEU A 103 -6.40 2.87 8.34
N ARG A 104 -5.21 3.35 8.73
CA ARG A 104 -5.11 4.57 9.52
C ARG A 104 -5.72 5.73 8.73
N PRO A 105 -6.56 6.56 9.34
CA PRO A 105 -7.28 7.62 8.64
C PRO A 105 -6.36 8.56 7.83
N SER A 106 -5.16 8.85 8.35
CA SER A 106 -4.16 9.66 7.63
C SER A 106 -3.59 8.96 6.39
N ALA A 107 -3.28 7.66 6.48
CA ALA A 107 -2.77 6.87 5.36
C ALA A 107 -3.85 6.63 4.28
N PHE A 108 -5.09 6.37 4.72
CA PHE A 108 -6.24 6.19 3.85
C PHE A 108 -6.52 7.45 3.02
N ARG A 109 -6.55 8.63 3.66
CA ARG A 109 -6.70 9.92 2.97
C ARG A 109 -5.57 10.21 2.00
N ALA A 110 -4.32 9.96 2.40
CA ALA A 110 -3.14 10.21 1.54
C ALA A 110 -3.12 9.33 0.27
N THR A 111 -3.91 8.26 0.22
CA THR A 111 -4.05 7.39 -0.96
C THR A 111 -5.16 7.87 -1.90
N ALA A 112 -6.07 8.72 -1.42
CA ALA A 112 -7.34 9.05 -2.05
C ALA A 112 -7.48 10.49 -2.56
N THR A 113 -6.58 11.39 -2.15
CA THR A 113 -6.49 12.80 -2.58
C THR A 113 -5.34 13.01 -3.52
#